data_AF-A0A950TJ11-F1
#
_entry.id   AF-A0A950TJ11-F1
#
_cell.length_a   1.000
_cell.length_b   1.000
_cell.length_c   1.000
_cell.angle_alpha   90.00
_cell.angle_beta   90.00
_cell.angle_gamma   90.00
#
_symmetry.space_group_name_H-M   'P 1'
#
loop_
_entity.id
_entity.type
_entity.pdbx_description
1 polymer ?
#
loop_
_entity_poly.entity_id
_entity_poly.type
_entity_poly.pdbx_seq_one_letter_code
_entity_poly.pdbx_strand_id
1 'polypeptide(L)'
;MSTWRRDNITRFIYGWAKGVLPTLSATEREAIEAGDVWWDAEIFTGNPDWSKLLAVPEARLSAEERAFLDGPVEELCRRVDEWHVTWDLHDLQPDIWEFLKAKKFFAMIIPKEYGGLGFSAYAHSEV
;
A
#
# COMPACT_ATOMS: atom_id res chain seq x y z
N MET A 1 11.15 -7.50 -33.40
CA MET A 1 10.22 -8.26 -32.53
C MET A 1 9.11 -8.84 -33.39
N SER A 2 8.93 -10.17 -33.39
CA SER A 2 8.05 -10.89 -34.33
C SER A 2 6.57 -10.45 -34.22
N THR A 3 6.08 -9.76 -35.25
CA THR A 3 4.68 -9.30 -35.40
C THR A 3 3.71 -10.46 -35.65
N TRP A 4 4.20 -11.60 -36.13
CA TRP A 4 3.35 -12.74 -36.51
C TRP A 4 2.52 -13.30 -35.35
N ARG A 5 3.13 -13.50 -34.16
CA ARG A 5 2.41 -13.96 -32.96
C ARG A 5 1.32 -12.98 -32.54
N ARG A 6 1.66 -11.69 -32.55
CA ARG A 6 0.75 -10.60 -32.17
C ARG A 6 -0.48 -10.58 -33.08
N ASP A 7 -0.25 -10.67 -34.38
CA ASP A 7 -1.31 -10.44 -35.38
C ASP A 7 -2.17 -11.67 -35.65
N ASN A 8 -1.60 -12.88 -35.57
CA ASN A 8 -2.32 -14.11 -35.96
C ASN A 8 -2.83 -14.94 -34.78
N ILE A 9 -2.21 -14.83 -33.60
CA ILE A 9 -2.59 -15.62 -32.42
C ILE A 9 -3.22 -14.72 -31.37
N THR A 10 -2.45 -13.73 -30.87
CA THR A 10 -2.87 -12.90 -29.74
C THR A 10 -4.11 -12.07 -30.06
N ARG A 11 -4.21 -11.49 -31.27
CA ARG A 11 -5.34 -10.66 -31.69
C ARG A 11 -6.68 -11.43 -31.69
N PHE A 12 -6.68 -12.66 -32.18
CA PHE A 12 -7.89 -13.50 -32.25
C PHE A 12 -8.36 -13.91 -30.85
N ILE A 13 -7.43 -14.40 -30.02
CA ILE A 13 -7.72 -14.79 -28.63
C ILE A 13 -8.25 -13.59 -27.83
N TYR A 14 -7.62 -12.42 -27.97
CA TYR A 14 -8.07 -11.20 -27.30
C TYR A 14 -9.48 -10.77 -27.73
N GLY A 15 -9.82 -10.90 -29.02
CA GLY A 15 -11.15 -10.58 -29.53
C GLY A 15 -12.25 -11.44 -28.90
N TRP A 16 -11.99 -12.75 -28.74
CA TRP A 16 -12.88 -13.64 -28.00
C TRP A 16 -12.94 -13.29 -26.51
N ALA A 17 -11.79 -13.19 -25.85
CA ALA A 17 -11.68 -12.94 -24.41
C ALA A 17 -12.36 -11.63 -23.98
N LYS A 18 -12.22 -10.57 -24.77
CA LYS A 18 -12.85 -9.27 -24.53
C LYS A 18 -14.38 -9.36 -24.48
N GLY A 19 -15.00 -10.31 -25.19
CA GLY A 19 -16.45 -10.48 -25.20
C GLY A 19 -17.01 -11.28 -24.01
N VAL A 20 -16.19 -12.10 -23.36
CA VAL A 20 -16.58 -12.93 -22.21
C VAL A 20 -16.17 -12.35 -20.86
N LEU A 21 -15.17 -11.45 -20.83
CA LEU A 21 -14.72 -10.83 -19.59
C LEU A 21 -15.74 -9.81 -19.07
N PRO A 22 -16.09 -9.84 -17.78
CA PRO A 22 -16.99 -8.86 -17.19
C PRO A 22 -16.39 -7.46 -17.26
N THR A 23 -17.25 -6.46 -17.42
CA THR A 23 -16.83 -5.05 -17.37
C THR A 23 -16.53 -4.67 -15.92
N LEU A 24 -15.32 -4.20 -15.65
CA LEU A 24 -14.92 -3.61 -14.37
C LEU A 24 -15.91 -2.51 -13.96
N SER A 25 -16.47 -2.63 -12.75
CA SER A 25 -17.27 -1.56 -12.15
C SER A 25 -16.41 -0.33 -11.86
N ALA A 26 -17.06 0.83 -11.66
CA ALA A 26 -16.36 2.07 -11.33
C ALA A 26 -15.50 1.92 -10.06
N THR A 27 -16.05 1.28 -9.02
CA THR A 27 -15.36 1.07 -7.74
C THR A 27 -14.19 0.09 -7.84
N GLU A 28 -14.32 -0.98 -8.62
CA GLU A 28 -13.21 -1.91 -8.83
C GLU A 28 -12.08 -1.27 -9.65
N ARG A 29 -12.42 -0.37 -10.59
CA ARG A 29 -11.43 0.38 -11.35
C ARG A 29 -10.65 1.33 -10.46
N GLU A 30 -11.33 2.11 -9.63
CA GLU A 30 -10.66 3.01 -8.67
C GLU A 30 -9.75 2.22 -7.71
N ALA A 31 -10.17 1.04 -7.26
CA ALA A 31 -9.34 0.19 -6.40
C ALA A 31 -8.07 -0.34 -7.10
N ILE A 32 -8.17 -0.69 -8.40
CA ILE A 32 -7.02 -1.12 -9.20
C ILE A 32 -6.08 0.06 -9.52
N GLU A 33 -6.65 1.22 -9.87
CA GLU A 33 -5.90 2.44 -10.20
C GLU A 33 -5.27 3.11 -8.97
N ALA A 34 -5.78 2.84 -7.77
CA ALA A 34 -5.16 3.26 -6.52
C ALA A 34 -3.84 2.52 -6.22
N GLY A 35 -3.56 1.42 -6.93
CA GLY A 35 -2.27 0.74 -6.88
C GLY A 35 -1.26 1.35 -7.84
N ASP A 36 -0.03 1.55 -7.38
CA ASP A 36 1.07 1.94 -8.25
C ASP A 36 1.65 0.74 -8.98
N VAL A 37 1.93 0.93 -10.27
CA VAL A 37 2.64 -0.05 -11.08
C VAL A 37 4.15 0.13 -10.84
N TRP A 38 4.80 -0.90 -10.29
CA TRP A 38 6.22 -0.83 -9.96
C TRP A 38 7.08 -1.54 -11.02
N TRP A 39 8.26 -1.99 -10.63
CA TRP A 39 9.19 -2.67 -11.55
C TRP A 39 8.64 -4.01 -12.07
N ASP A 40 7.71 -4.66 -11.37
CA ASP A 40 7.10 -5.92 -11.78
C ASP A 40 6.37 -5.83 -13.14
N ALA A 41 5.87 -4.66 -13.53
CA ALA A 41 5.34 -4.45 -14.88
C ALA A 41 6.34 -4.73 -16.00
N GLU A 42 7.64 -4.46 -15.75
CA GLU A 42 8.71 -4.72 -16.71
C GLU A 42 8.82 -6.22 -17.03
N ILE A 43 8.52 -7.10 -16.06
CA ILE A 43 8.45 -8.56 -16.28
C ILE A 43 7.37 -8.89 -17.31
N PHE A 44 6.18 -8.30 -17.16
CA PHE A 44 5.04 -8.55 -18.05
C PHE A 44 5.25 -7.99 -19.47
N THR A 45 6.19 -7.05 -19.66
CA THR A 45 6.58 -6.59 -21.01
C THR A 45 7.45 -7.58 -21.77
N GLY A 46 8.07 -8.54 -21.08
CA GLY A 46 8.96 -9.55 -21.65
C GLY A 46 10.39 -9.07 -21.99
N ASN A 47 10.75 -7.84 -21.63
CA ASN A 47 12.12 -7.32 -21.72
C ASN A 47 12.45 -6.41 -20.53
N PRO A 48 12.61 -6.97 -19.31
CA PRO A 48 12.75 -6.16 -18.11
C PRO A 48 14.11 -5.45 -18.03
N ASP A 49 14.09 -4.17 -17.67
CA ASP A 49 15.30 -3.39 -17.38
C ASP A 49 15.74 -3.59 -15.92
N TRP A 50 16.71 -4.47 -15.71
CA TRP A 50 17.29 -4.79 -14.40
C TRP A 50 18.04 -3.61 -13.76
N SER A 51 18.52 -2.66 -14.56
CA SER A 51 19.25 -1.51 -14.04
C SER A 51 18.32 -0.62 -13.21
N LYS A 52 17.04 -0.51 -13.61
CA LYS A 52 16.01 0.20 -12.83
C LYS A 52 15.77 -0.44 -11.48
N LEU A 53 15.69 -1.77 -11.43
CA LEU A 53 15.50 -2.50 -10.17
C LEU A 53 16.67 -2.29 -9.22
N LEU A 54 17.91 -2.42 -9.72
CA LEU A 54 19.12 -2.27 -8.92
C LEU A 54 19.38 -0.82 -8.51
N ALA A 55 18.80 0.15 -9.23
CA ALA A 55 18.88 1.57 -8.88
C ALA A 55 17.86 2.00 -7.81
N VAL A 56 16.92 1.13 -7.43
CA VAL A 56 15.97 1.43 -6.35
C VAL A 56 16.78 1.64 -5.06
N PRO A 57 16.67 2.82 -4.43
CA PRO A 57 17.38 3.08 -3.19
C PRO A 57 16.80 2.26 -2.05
N GLU A 58 17.63 1.96 -1.07
CA GLU A 58 17.20 1.42 0.21
C GLU A 58 16.12 2.32 0.83
N ALA A 59 15.03 1.71 1.29
CA ALA A 59 13.97 2.44 1.99
C ALA A 59 14.51 2.99 3.32
N ARG A 60 14.27 4.28 3.58
CA ARG A 60 14.75 4.96 4.78
C ARG A 60 13.65 5.81 5.37
N LEU A 61 13.60 5.83 6.69
CA LEU A 61 12.70 6.69 7.43
C LEU A 61 13.24 8.11 7.44
N SER A 62 12.37 9.06 7.12
CA SER A 62 12.62 10.47 7.36
C SER A 62 12.73 10.76 8.86
N ALA A 63 13.26 11.93 9.21
CA ALA A 63 13.35 12.35 10.61
C ALA A 63 11.97 12.44 11.28
N GLU A 64 10.94 12.83 10.55
CA GLU A 64 9.57 12.93 11.06
C GLU A 64 8.97 11.53 11.32
N GLU A 65 9.14 10.59 10.40
CA GLU A 65 8.68 9.20 10.57
C GLU A 65 9.42 8.50 11.70
N ARG A 66 10.74 8.70 11.80
CA ARG A 66 11.54 8.19 12.93
C ARG A 66 11.04 8.75 14.25
N ALA A 67 10.79 10.06 14.34
CA ALA A 67 10.27 10.68 15.55
C ALA A 67 8.86 10.18 15.91
N PHE A 68 8.05 9.78 14.92
CA PHE A 68 6.74 9.18 15.15
C PHE A 68 6.85 7.77 15.76
N LEU A 69 7.77 6.95 15.25
CA LEU A 69 8.07 5.63 15.81
C LEU A 69 8.60 5.74 17.24
N ASP A 70 9.65 6.53 17.43
CA ASP A 70 10.34 6.63 18.73
C ASP A 70 9.51 7.37 19.80
N GLY A 71 8.43 8.03 19.40
CA GLY A 71 7.53 8.79 20.27
C GLY A 71 6.14 8.17 20.37
N PRO A 72 5.17 8.61 19.55
CA PRO A 72 3.81 8.10 19.54
C PRO A 72 3.65 6.57 19.57
N VAL A 73 4.43 5.83 18.77
CA VAL A 73 4.31 4.35 18.70
C VAL A 73 4.82 3.72 19.99
N GLU A 74 6.01 4.11 20.44
CA GLU A 74 6.56 3.69 21.74
C GLU A 74 5.63 4.02 22.93
N GLU A 75 4.97 5.17 22.90
CA GLU A 75 3.98 5.56 23.89
C GLU A 75 2.73 4.67 23.84
N LEU A 76 2.24 4.34 22.65
CA LEU A 76 1.12 3.40 22.47
C LEU A 76 1.47 2.03 23.05
N CYS A 77 2.62 1.47 22.67
CA CYS A 77 3.07 0.15 23.14
C CYS A 77 3.18 0.09 24.67
N ARG A 78 3.56 1.19 25.33
CA ARG A 78 3.59 1.26 26.80
C ARG A 78 2.20 1.38 27.45
N ARG A 79 1.23 1.95 26.75
CA ARG A 79 -0.12 2.18 27.28
C ARG A 79 -1.03 0.96 27.10
N VAL A 80 -0.83 0.19 26.03
CA VAL A 80 -1.68 -0.96 25.71
C VAL A 80 -1.37 -2.13 26.65
N ASP A 81 -2.38 -2.59 27.38
CA ASP A 81 -2.36 -3.85 28.11
C ASP A 81 -3.02 -4.95 27.25
N GLU A 82 -2.21 -5.83 26.68
CA GLU A 82 -2.66 -6.90 25.78
C GLU A 82 -3.65 -7.87 26.46
N TRP A 83 -3.44 -8.17 27.74
CA TRP A 83 -4.30 -9.12 28.44
C TRP A 83 -5.70 -8.53 28.59
N HIS A 84 -5.77 -7.28 29.03
CA HIS A 84 -7.04 -6.58 29.23
C HIS A 84 -7.81 -6.39 27.91
N VAL A 85 -7.10 -6.06 26.83
CA VAL A 85 -7.69 -5.93 25.50
C VAL A 85 -8.25 -7.27 25.02
N THR A 86 -7.48 -8.35 25.15
CA THR A 86 -7.84 -9.64 24.55
C THR A 86 -8.87 -10.41 25.37
N TRP A 87 -8.73 -10.43 26.70
CA TRP A 87 -9.48 -11.36 27.56
C TRP A 87 -10.58 -10.69 28.37
N ASP A 88 -10.44 -9.41 28.72
CA ASP A 88 -11.43 -8.71 29.54
C ASP A 88 -12.41 -7.93 28.66
N LEU A 89 -11.91 -6.95 27.90
CA LEU A 89 -12.72 -6.02 27.12
C LEU A 89 -13.09 -6.54 25.73
N HIS A 90 -12.24 -7.39 25.14
CA HIS A 90 -12.31 -7.77 23.72
C HIS A 90 -12.30 -6.55 22.77
N ASP A 91 -11.70 -5.44 23.23
CA ASP A 91 -11.59 -4.16 22.54
C ASP A 91 -10.47 -3.32 23.19
N LEU A 92 -10.01 -2.28 22.50
CA LEU A 92 -9.13 -1.27 23.07
C LEU A 92 -9.90 -0.38 24.05
N GLN A 93 -9.21 0.04 25.10
CA GLN A 93 -9.77 1.01 26.05
C GLN A 93 -10.08 2.35 25.34
N PRO A 94 -11.13 3.08 25.74
CA PRO A 94 -11.53 4.33 25.07
C PRO A 94 -10.42 5.38 24.98
N ASP A 95 -9.56 5.49 25.99
CA ASP A 95 -8.44 6.44 26.00
C ASP A 95 -7.36 6.08 24.96
N ILE A 96 -7.17 4.78 24.69
CA ILE A 96 -6.29 4.29 23.62
C ILE A 96 -6.88 4.63 22.26
N TRP A 97 -8.20 4.42 22.07
CA TRP A 97 -8.89 4.84 20.85
C TRP A 97 -8.76 6.35 20.59
N GLU A 98 -8.95 7.19 21.62
CA GLU A 98 -8.75 8.63 21.51
C GLU A 98 -7.29 8.99 21.18
N PHE A 99 -6.32 8.30 21.79
CA PHE A 99 -4.91 8.52 21.49
C PHE A 99 -4.56 8.19 20.03
N LEU A 100 -5.00 7.04 19.53
CA LEU A 100 -4.77 6.61 18.14
C LEU A 100 -5.34 7.62 17.13
N LYS A 101 -6.56 8.11 17.37
CA LYS A 101 -7.20 9.14 16.56
C LYS A 101 -6.44 10.47 16.63
N ALA A 102 -6.11 10.93 17.84
CA ALA A 102 -5.42 12.20 18.05
C ALA A 102 -4.02 12.23 17.42
N LYS A 103 -3.31 11.10 17.44
CA LYS A 103 -1.98 10.94 16.81
C LYS A 103 -2.03 10.53 15.35
N LYS A 104 -3.23 10.33 14.78
CA LYS A 104 -3.47 10.01 13.35
C LYS A 104 -2.87 8.68 12.90
N PHE A 105 -2.86 7.65 13.76
CA PHE A 105 -2.43 6.30 13.38
C PHE A 105 -3.20 5.75 12.18
N PHE A 106 -4.51 6.03 12.09
CA PHE A 106 -5.34 5.59 10.97
C PHE A 106 -5.21 6.43 9.69
N ALA A 107 -4.37 7.47 9.70
CA ALA A 107 -4.20 8.40 8.59
C ALA A 107 -2.71 8.62 8.26
N MET A 108 -1.86 7.63 8.56
CA MET A 108 -0.41 7.72 8.37
C MET A 108 -0.05 7.99 6.90
N ILE A 109 -0.59 7.21 5.96
CA ILE A 109 -0.28 7.32 4.53
C ILE A 109 -1.13 8.36 3.79
N ILE A 110 -2.14 8.93 4.44
CA ILE A 110 -3.00 9.94 3.83
C ILE A 110 -2.20 11.23 3.62
N PRO A 111 -2.22 11.86 2.43
CA PRO A 111 -1.50 13.10 2.19
C PRO A 111 -1.82 14.20 3.21
N LYS A 112 -0.83 15.01 3.56
CA LYS A 112 -0.98 16.09 4.56
C LYS A 112 -2.05 17.11 4.19
N GLU A 113 -2.28 17.35 2.90
CA GLU A 113 -3.32 18.25 2.39
C GLU A 113 -4.75 17.80 2.75
N TYR A 114 -4.96 16.49 2.95
CA TYR A 114 -6.22 15.91 3.42
C TYR A 114 -6.22 15.67 4.94
N GLY A 115 -5.23 16.20 5.65
CA GLY A 115 -5.14 16.10 7.11
C GLY A 115 -4.46 14.83 7.63
N GLY A 116 -3.86 14.00 6.77
CA GLY A 116 -3.04 12.85 7.20
C GLY A 116 -1.61 13.23 7.60
N LEU A 117 -0.74 12.22 7.74
CA LEU A 117 0.68 12.41 8.04
C LEU A 117 1.56 12.35 6.78
N GLY A 118 1.06 11.81 5.67
CA GLY A 118 1.81 11.69 4.40
C GLY A 118 3.07 10.84 4.53
N PHE A 119 3.06 9.85 5.41
CA PHE A 119 4.17 8.93 5.61
C PHE A 119 4.30 7.95 4.45
N SER A 120 5.53 7.51 4.23
CA SER A 120 5.86 6.49 3.23
C SER A 120 5.23 5.14 3.59
N ALA A 121 5.06 4.30 2.57
CA ALA A 121 4.65 2.90 2.76
C ALA A 121 5.64 2.15 3.69
N TYR A 122 6.93 2.52 3.66
CA TYR A 122 7.93 1.94 4.54
C TYR A 122 7.70 2.31 6.01
N ALA A 123 7.43 3.59 6.30
CA ALA A 123 7.08 3.99 7.66
C ALA A 123 5.79 3.33 8.17
N HIS A 124 4.82 3.11 7.28
CA HIS A 124 3.59 2.40 7.65
C HIS A 124 3.84 0.92 7.98
N SER A 125 4.79 0.25 7.34
CA SER A 125 5.13 -1.15 7.65
C SER A 125 5.95 -1.33 8.93
N GLU A 126 6.57 -0.27 9.44
CA GLU A 126 7.41 -0.32 10.66
C GLU A 126 6.62 -0.08 11.96
N VAL A 127 5.32 0.22 11.86
CA VAL A 127 4.38 0.41 13.00
C VAL A 127 3.56 -0.86 13.22
#